data_AF-R7CX41-F1
#
_entry.id   AF-R7CX41-F1
#
_cell.length_a   1.000
_cell.length_b   1.000
_cell.length_c   1.000
_cell.angle_alpha   90.00
_cell.angle_beta   90.00
_cell.angle_gamma   90.00
#
_symmetry.space_group_name_H-M   'P 1'
#
loop_
_entity.id
_entity.type
_entity.pdbx_description
1 polymer ?
#
loop_
_entity_poly.entity_id
_entity_poly.type
_entity_poly.pdbx_seq_one_letter_code
_entity_poly.pdbx_strand_id
1 'polypeptide(L)'
;MITQTVLDYVRRLSTLHDLIRSQDTGGIRDLAVRLHVSERTVRNYIDELKSLGASVSFSRNKNSYCYVRDFELKLTFEVSIDGIPSTLQAVKSNK
;
A
#
# COMPACT_ATOMS: atom_id res chain seq x y z
N MET A 1 -2.70 -20.44 -6.29
CA MET A 1 -1.88 -19.23 -6.14
C MET A 1 -2.65 -18.02 -6.66
N ILE A 2 -3.71 -17.61 -5.93
CA ILE A 2 -4.60 -16.47 -6.29
C ILE A 2 -4.62 -15.41 -5.16
N THR A 3 -4.10 -15.75 -3.98
CA THR A 3 -4.15 -14.90 -2.78
C THR A 3 -3.02 -13.87 -2.66
N GLN A 4 -1.96 -13.95 -3.46
CA GLN A 4 -0.81 -13.03 -3.37
C GLN A 4 -1.12 -11.67 -4.03
N THR A 5 -1.77 -11.61 -5.19
CA THR A 5 -1.81 -10.39 -6.02
C THR A 5 -2.63 -9.24 -5.45
N VAL A 6 -3.85 -9.48 -4.95
CA VAL A 6 -4.70 -8.41 -4.42
C VAL A 6 -4.17 -7.93 -3.08
N LEU A 7 -3.77 -8.85 -2.20
CA LEU A 7 -3.21 -8.51 -0.89
C LEU A 7 -1.90 -7.74 -1.02
N ASP A 8 -1.00 -8.17 -1.92
CA ASP A 8 0.24 -7.46 -2.18
C ASP A 8 0.00 -6.08 -2.75
N TYR A 9 -0.98 -5.93 -3.63
CA TYR A 9 -1.35 -4.64 -4.19
C TYR A 9 -1.81 -3.67 -3.09
N VAL A 10 -2.74 -4.10 -2.22
CA VAL A 10 -3.22 -3.27 -1.11
C VAL A 10 -2.07 -2.92 -0.15
N ARG A 11 -1.22 -3.88 0.18
CA ARG A 11 -0.04 -3.66 1.03
C ARG A 11 0.91 -2.63 0.41
N ARG A 12 1.27 -2.78 -0.87
CA ARG A 12 2.19 -1.87 -1.56
C ARG A 12 1.62 -0.46 -1.69
N LEU A 13 0.33 -0.32 -1.98
CA LEU A 13 -0.32 0.97 -2.07
C LEU A 13 -0.37 1.68 -0.71
N SER A 14 -0.65 0.93 0.37
CA SER A 14 -0.57 1.44 1.75
C SER A 14 0.85 1.84 2.13
N THR A 15 1.85 1.00 1.85
CA THR A 15 3.27 1.33 2.11
C THR A 15 3.70 2.58 1.33
N LEU A 16 3.30 2.71 0.06
CA LEU A 16 3.59 3.92 -0.71
C LEU A 16 2.96 5.16 -0.06
N HIS A 17 1.71 5.08 0.38
CA HIS A 17 1.03 6.16 1.10
C HIS A 17 1.81 6.58 2.35
N ASP A 18 2.21 5.61 3.17
CA ASP A 18 2.95 5.86 4.42
C ASP A 18 4.30 6.54 4.15
N LEU A 19 5.03 6.10 3.10
CA LEU A 19 6.31 6.69 2.70
C LEU A 19 6.15 8.13 2.18
N ILE A 20 5.09 8.42 1.41
CA ILE A 20 4.80 9.79 0.93
C ILE A 20 4.42 10.69 2.11
N ARG A 21 3.63 10.17 3.06
CA ARG A 21 3.21 10.90 4.25
C ARG A 21 4.39 11.23 5.17
N SER A 22 5.29 10.27 5.38
CA SER A 22 6.52 10.47 6.17
C SER A 22 7.59 11.27 5.41
N GLN A 23 7.40 11.49 4.11
CA GLN A 23 8.35 12.14 3.22
C GLN A 23 9.70 11.40 3.15
N ASP A 24 9.70 10.08 3.28
CA ASP A 24 10.87 9.19 3.14
C ASP A 24 10.75 8.24 1.94
N THR A 25 10.39 8.76 0.76
CA THR A 25 10.25 7.89 -0.42
C THR A 25 11.56 7.62 -1.14
N GLY A 26 12.53 8.54 -1.05
CA GLY A 26 13.60 8.60 -2.05
C GLY A 26 13.05 8.92 -3.45
N GLY A 27 13.81 8.56 -4.49
CA GLY A 27 13.36 8.62 -5.88
C GLY A 27 12.49 7.43 -6.29
N ILE A 28 12.04 7.41 -7.56
CA ILE A 28 11.27 6.29 -8.11
C ILE A 28 11.99 4.96 -7.99
N ARG A 29 13.32 4.95 -8.19
CA ARG A 29 14.13 3.73 -8.09
C ARG A 29 14.17 3.19 -6.67
N ASP A 30 14.27 4.06 -5.67
CA ASP A 30 14.26 3.66 -4.26
C ASP A 30 12.90 3.07 -3.88
N LEU A 31 11.81 3.71 -4.30
CA LEU A 31 10.46 3.18 -4.14
C LEU A 31 10.28 1.82 -4.81
N ALA A 32 10.84 1.61 -6.01
CA ALA A 32 10.73 0.34 -6.73
C ALA A 32 11.39 -0.81 -5.96
N VAL A 33 12.56 -0.56 -5.36
CA VAL A 33 13.25 -1.51 -4.49
C VAL A 33 12.44 -1.77 -3.22
N ARG A 34 11.98 -0.73 -2.52
CA ARG A 34 11.23 -0.85 -1.26
C ARG A 34 9.88 -1.56 -1.43
N LEU A 35 9.21 -1.34 -2.56
CA LEU A 35 7.90 -1.95 -2.86
C LEU A 35 8.01 -3.30 -3.59
N HIS A 36 9.23 -3.72 -3.94
CA HIS A 36 9.50 -4.93 -4.72
C HIS A 36 8.72 -5.00 -6.04
N VAL A 37 8.72 -3.90 -6.79
CA VAL A 37 8.03 -3.78 -8.09
C VAL A 37 8.88 -3.00 -9.10
N SER A 38 8.45 -2.95 -10.36
CA SER A 38 9.10 -2.11 -11.36
C SER A 38 8.87 -0.62 -11.12
N GLU A 39 9.77 0.24 -11.60
CA GLU A 39 9.57 1.70 -11.58
C GLU A 39 8.28 2.13 -12.30
N ARG A 40 7.87 1.39 -13.33
CA ARG A 40 6.60 1.61 -14.01
C ARG A 40 5.42 1.35 -13.08
N THR A 41 5.47 0.28 -12.30
CA THR A 41 4.43 -0.04 -11.31
C THR A 41 4.36 1.03 -10.22
N VAL A 42 5.51 1.55 -9.75
CA VAL A 42 5.52 2.68 -8.81
C VAL A 42 4.82 3.91 -9.40
N ARG A 43 5.12 4.26 -10.66
CA ARG A 43 4.42 5.37 -11.34
C ARG A 43 2.91 5.14 -11.39
N ASN A 44 2.49 3.92 -11.73
CA ASN A 44 1.08 3.56 -11.74
C ASN A 44 0.43 3.75 -10.37
N TYR A 45 1.07 3.31 -9.27
CA TYR A 45 0.54 3.51 -7.93
C TYR A 45 0.47 4.98 -7.54
N ILE A 46 1.45 5.81 -7.93
CA ILE A 46 1.40 7.25 -7.70
C ILE A 46 0.23 7.87 -8.47
N ASP A 47 0.02 7.48 -9.74
CA ASP A 47 -1.09 7.98 -10.55
C ASP A 47 -2.45 7.50 -10.03
N GLU A 48 -2.50 6.32 -9.41
CA GLU A 48 -3.66 5.79 -8.73
C GLU A 48 -3.98 6.58 -7.45
N LEU A 49 -2.99 6.95 -6.65
CA LEU A 49 -3.22 7.88 -5.54
C LEU A 49 -3.76 9.23 -6.05
N LYS A 50 -3.26 9.73 -7.18
CA LYS A 50 -3.79 10.96 -7.79
C LYS A 50 -5.22 10.80 -8.29
N SER A 51 -5.57 9.66 -8.88
CA SER A 51 -6.95 9.39 -9.33
C SER A 51 -7.93 9.29 -8.15
N LEU A 52 -7.44 8.85 -6.97
CA LEU A 52 -8.17 8.89 -5.69
C LEU A 52 -8.23 10.29 -5.05
N GLY A 53 -7.67 11.32 -5.70
CA GLY A 53 -7.75 12.71 -5.25
C GLY A 53 -6.48 13.23 -4.54
N ALA A 54 -5.43 12.42 -4.43
CA ALA A 54 -4.20 12.87 -3.79
C ALA A 54 -3.43 13.86 -4.68
N SER A 55 -2.96 14.95 -4.08
CA SER A 55 -2.07 15.89 -4.78
C SER A 55 -0.62 15.54 -4.48
N VAL A 56 -0.02 14.63 -5.26
CA VAL A 56 1.35 14.14 -5.05
C VAL A 56 2.34 14.85 -5.97
N SER A 57 3.46 15.34 -5.42
CA SER A 57 4.56 15.94 -6.19
C SER A 57 5.92 15.50 -5.66
N PHE A 58 6.95 15.49 -6.51
CA PHE A 58 8.32 15.18 -6.10
C PHE A 58 9.05 16.46 -5.66
N SER A 59 9.52 16.48 -4.41
CA SER A 59 10.37 17.54 -3.89
C SER A 59 11.84 17.19 -4.05
N ARG A 60 12.55 17.95 -4.89
CA ARG A 60 14.00 17.76 -5.11
C ARG A 60 14.83 18.05 -3.87
N ASN A 61 14.42 19.03 -3.05
CA ASN A 61 15.12 19.39 -1.82
C ASN A 61 15.09 18.22 -0.81
N LYS A 62 13.93 17.59 -0.66
CA LYS A 62 13.74 16.46 0.26
C LYS A 62 14.12 15.11 -0.35
N ASN A 63 14.43 15.07 -1.65
CA ASN A 63 14.56 13.85 -2.43
C ASN A 63 13.40 12.87 -2.20
N SER A 64 12.17 13.38 -2.22
CA SER A 64 11.01 12.62 -1.76
C SER A 64 9.70 13.09 -2.39
N TYR A 65 8.77 12.17 -2.61
CA TYR A 65 7.40 12.46 -2.96
C TYR A 65 6.65 12.93 -1.72
N CYS A 66 5.86 14.00 -1.89
CA CYS A 66 5.11 14.61 -0.80
C CYS A 66 3.68 14.90 -1.25
N TYR A 67 2.76 14.84 -0.30
CA TYR A 67 1.43 15.40 -0.47
C TYR A 67 1.50 16.94 -0.39
N VAL A 68 0.94 17.60 -1.40
CA VAL A 68 0.80 19.06 -1.46
C VAL A 68 -0.38 19.55 -0.60
N ARG A 69 -1.38 18.68 -0.41
CA ARG A 69 -2.56 18.88 0.44
C ARG A 69 -2.78 17.63 1.26
N ASP A 70 -3.35 17.78 2.45
CA ASP A 70 -3.67 16.65 3.32
C ASP A 70 -4.49 15.60 2.57
N PHE A 71 -4.06 14.35 2.71
CA PHE A 71 -4.66 13.21 2.06
C PHE A 71 -4.58 12.02 3.02
N GLU A 72 -5.72 11.37 3.22
CA GLU A 72 -5.86 10.19 4.07
C GLU A 72 -6.35 9.03 3.20
N LEU A 73 -5.59 7.93 3.18
CA LEU A 73 -5.96 6.72 2.45
C LEU A 73 -6.51 5.70 3.44
N LYS A 74 -7.79 5.34 3.32
CA LYS A 74 -8.41 4.26 4.10
C LYS A 74 -8.75 3.10 3.17
N LEU A 75 -8.03 2.00 3.31
CA LEU A 75 -8.27 0.76 2.58
C LEU A 75 -8.79 -0.30 3.55
N THR A 76 -9.88 -0.96 3.19
CA THR A 76 -10.45 -2.08 3.95
C THR A 76 -10.75 -3.20 2.97
N PHE A 77 -10.29 -4.41 3.29
CA PHE A 77 -10.59 -5.59 2.51
C PHE A 77 -10.98 -6.73 3.46
N GLU A 78 -11.93 -7.54 3.02
CA GLU A 78 -12.41 -8.70 3.75
C GLU A 78 -12.18 -9.95 2.88
N VAL A 79 -11.73 -11.04 3.50
CA VAL A 79 -11.50 -12.31 2.83
C VAL A 79 -12.32 -13.37 3.54
N SER A 80 -13.36 -13.86 2.88
CA SER A 80 -14.06 -15.08 3.27
C SER A 80 -13.54 -16.25 2.43
N ILE A 81 -13.31 -17.38 3.08
CA ILE A 81 -12.99 -18.65 2.40
C ILE A 81 -14.12 -19.61 2.74
N ASP A 82 -14.99 -19.87 1.77
CA ASP A 82 -16.06 -20.84 1.94
C ASP A 82 -15.46 -22.26 1.96
N GLY A 83 -15.72 -23.00 3.05
CA GLY A 83 -15.36 -24.44 3.15
C GLY A 83 -14.18 -24.81 4.07
N ILE A 84 -13.60 -23.90 4.86
CA ILE A 84 -12.71 -24.31 5.96
C ILE A 84 -13.58 -24.75 7.15
N PRO A 85 -13.50 -26.01 7.64
CA PRO A 85 -14.23 -26.43 8.82
C PRO A 85 -13.84 -25.57 10.01
N SER A 86 -14.84 -25.10 10.76
CA SER A 86 -14.78 -24.19 11.91
C SER A 86 -14.00 -24.73 13.13
N THR A 87 -13.22 -25.80 12.99
CA THR A 87 -12.51 -26.46 14.10
C THR A 87 -11.31 -25.67 14.64
N LEU A 88 -10.82 -24.64 13.93
CA LEU A 88 -9.74 -23.77 14.43
C LEU A 88 -10.22 -22.56 15.27
N GLN A 89 -11.53 -22.37 15.44
CA GLN A 89 -12.06 -21.31 16.33
C GLN A 89 -12.29 -21.78 17.78
N ALA A 90 -12.05 -23.05 18.11
CA ALA A 90 -12.39 -23.63 19.42
C ALA A 90 -11.18 -23.95 20.33
N VAL A 91 -10.16 -23.07 20.40
CA VAL A 91 -9.09 -23.18 21.42
C VAL A 91 -8.83 -21.87 22.15
N LYS A 92 -9.87 -21.06 22.38
CA LYS A 92 -9.84 -20.04 23.43
C LYS A 92 -11.00 -20.26 24.39
N SER A 93 -10.63 -20.33 25.67
CA SER A 93 -11.49 -20.51 26.84
C SER A 93 -11.78 -21.96 27.21
N ASN A 94 -10.82 -22.60 27.88
CA ASN A 94 -11.18 -23.48 28.98
C ASN A 94 -10.50 -22.95 30.25
N LYS A 95 -11.36 -22.39 31.11
CA LYS A 95 -11.35 -22.28 32.57
C LYS A 95 -10.01 -22.18 33.31
#